data_AF-A0A7R9PA30-F1
#
_entry.id   AF-A0A7R9PA30-F1
#
_cell.length_a   1.000
_cell.length_b   1.000
_cell.length_c   1.000
_cell.angle_alpha   90.00
_cell.angle_beta   90.00
_cell.angle_gamma   90.00
#
_symmetry.space_group_name_H-M   'P 1'
#
loop_
_entity.id
_entity.type
_entity.pdbx_description
1 polymer ?
#
loop_
_entity_poly.entity_id
_entity_poly.type
_entity_poly.pdbx_seq_one_letter_code
_entity_poly.pdbx_strand_id
1 'polypeptide(L)' 'MGSFLNVDHPNVTSNAGLKDQVAALKWVQNNIIYFGGDPNQVTISGKNAGGASVEYHMISPMSA' A
#
# COMPACT_ATOMS: atom_id res chain seq x y z
N MET A 1 -13.20 -1.97 12.51
CA MET A 1 -12.70 -3.37 12.45
C MET A 1 -12.80 -4.00 11.04
N GLY A 2 -13.07 -3.24 9.97
CA GLY A 2 -13.26 -3.79 8.62
C GLY A 2 -12.02 -3.84 7.71
N SER A 3 -10.98 -3.03 7.98
CA SER A 3 -9.85 -2.84 7.05
C SER A 3 -8.99 -4.08 6.80
N PHE A 4 -9.05 -5.07 7.71
CA PHE A 4 -8.34 -6.35 7.62
C PHE A 4 -9.30 -7.53 7.80
N LEU A 5 -10.60 -7.32 7.62
CA LEU A 5 -11.57 -8.41 7.74
C LEU A 5 -11.26 -9.47 6.69
N ASN A 6 -11.11 -10.71 7.13
CA ASN A 6 -11.02 -11.88 6.26
C ASN A 6 -12.09 -12.84 6.72
N VAL A 7 -13.11 -13.01 5.89
CA VAL A 7 -14.09 -14.09 6.01
C VAL A 7 -14.15 -14.76 4.66
N ASP A 8 -14.23 -16.08 4.65
CA ASP A 8 -14.27 -16.89 3.43
C ASP A 8 -15.65 -16.75 2.76
N HIS A 9 -15.89 -15.54 2.24
CA HIS A 9 -17.13 -15.15 1.60
C HIS A 9 -16.80 -14.34 0.34
N PRO A 10 -17.37 -14.69 -0.83
CA PRO A 10 -16.97 -14.12 -2.12
C PRO A 10 -17.14 -12.60 -2.21
N ASN A 11 -18.08 -12.03 -1.44
CA ASN A 11 -18.33 -10.58 -1.44
C ASN A 11 -17.47 -9.79 -0.43
N VAL A 12 -16.63 -10.45 0.37
CA VAL A 12 -15.76 -9.76 1.33
C VAL A 12 -14.33 -9.79 0.81
N THR A 13 -13.88 -8.66 0.29
CA THR A 13 -12.50 -8.52 -0.13
C THR A 13 -11.63 -8.12 1.06
N SER A 14 -10.68 -8.99 1.41
CA SER A 14 -9.78 -8.75 2.54
C SER A 14 -8.71 -7.70 2.22
N ASN A 15 -7.96 -7.32 3.24
CA ASN A 15 -6.81 -6.40 3.16
C ASN A 15 -7.14 -5.02 2.57
N ALA A 16 -8.35 -4.49 2.83
CA ALA A 16 -8.73 -3.16 2.38
C ALA A 16 -7.72 -2.08 2.81
N GLY A 17 -7.19 -2.16 4.04
CA GLY A 17 -6.15 -1.23 4.51
C GLY A 17 -4.84 -1.29 3.72
N LEU A 18 -4.39 -2.48 3.29
CA LEU A 18 -3.22 -2.61 2.41
C LEU A 18 -3.52 -2.13 0.99
N LYS A 19 -4.75 -2.34 0.50
CA LYS A 19 -5.19 -1.84 -0.82
C LYS A 19 -5.27 -0.32 -0.85
N ASP A 20 -5.67 0.31 0.26
CA ASP A 20 -5.62 1.76 0.41
C ASP A 20 -4.17 2.26 0.35
N GLN A 21 -3.24 1.56 1.01
CA GLN A 21 -1.81 1.87 0.90
C GLN A 21 -1.28 1.70 -0.53
N VAL A 22 -1.68 0.64 -1.25
CA VAL A 22 -1.35 0.46 -2.69
C VAL A 22 -1.88 1.63 -3.53
N ALA A 23 -3.12 2.05 -3.32
CA ALA A 23 -3.71 3.18 -4.05
C ALA A 23 -2.93 4.48 -3.79
N ALA A 24 -2.53 4.72 -2.54
CA ALA A 24 -1.69 5.86 -2.18
C ALA A 24 -0.30 5.80 -2.85
N LEU A 25 0.35 4.64 -2.88
CA LEU A 25 1.65 4.47 -3.55
C LEU A 25 1.56 4.71 -5.05
N LYS A 26 0.50 4.22 -5.71
CA LYS A 26 0.24 4.51 -7.13
C LYS A 26 -0.01 6.00 -7.38
N TRP A 27 -0.72 6.66 -6.47
CA TRP A 27 -0.91 8.09 -6.55
C TRP A 27 0.43 8.84 -6.44
N VAL A 28 1.28 8.48 -5.47
CA VAL A 28 2.62 9.07 -5.34
C VAL A 28 3.42 8.83 -6.62
N GLN A 29 3.44 7.60 -7.14
CA GLN A 29 4.16 7.29 -8.37
C GLN A 29 3.75 8.19 -9.54
N ASN A 30 2.44 8.33 -9.76
CA ASN A 30 1.92 9.09 -10.89
C ASN A 30 2.05 10.61 -10.73
N ASN A 31 2.22 11.12 -9.51
CA ASN A 31 2.05 12.55 -9.25
C ASN A 31 3.25 13.23 -8.60
N ILE A 32 4.18 12.50 -7.98
CA ILE A 32 5.27 13.11 -7.20
C ILE A 32 6.18 14.03 -8.05
N ILE A 33 6.26 13.78 -9.37
CA ILE A 33 6.97 14.64 -10.32
C ILE A 33 6.44 16.08 -10.33
N TYR A 34 5.14 16.30 -10.15
CA TYR A 34 4.53 17.63 -10.10
C TYR A 34 4.86 18.40 -8.82
N PHE A 35 5.41 17.71 -7.82
CA PHE A 35 5.89 18.29 -6.55
C PHE A 35 7.43 18.37 -6.49
N GLY A 36 8.12 18.07 -7.60
CA GLY A 36 9.58 18.10 -7.67
C GLY A 36 10.28 16.86 -7.11
N GLY A 37 9.55 15.78 -6.83
CA GLY A 37 10.16 14.49 -6.46
C GLY A 37 10.45 13.60 -7.66
N ASP A 38 11.31 12.60 -7.45
CA ASP A 38 11.62 11.59 -8.46
C ASP A 38 10.78 10.33 -8.22
N PRO A 39 9.88 9.95 -9.15
CA PRO A 39 9.09 8.73 -9.05
C PRO A 39 9.94 7.45 -8.89
N ASN A 40 11.19 7.45 -9.35
CA ASN A 40 12.09 6.30 -9.25
C ASN A 40 12.86 6.24 -7.91
N GLN A 41 12.66 7.22 -7.03
CA GLN A 41 13.35 7.31 -5.74
C GLN A 41 12.38 7.51 -4.57
N VAL A 42 11.28 6.75 -4.58
CA VAL A 42 10.32 6.72 -3.48
C VAL A 42 10.78 5.72 -2.42
N THR A 43 10.95 6.17 -1.18
CA THR A 43 11.22 5.30 -0.02
C THR A 43 10.00 5.24 0.88
N ILE A 44 9.53 4.03 1.20
CA ILE A 44 8.48 3.80 2.20
C ILE A 44 9.09 3.41 3.54
N SER A 45 8.55 3.94 4.63
CA SER A 45 9.02 3.67 5.99
C SER A 45 7.84 3.62 6.96
N GLY A 46 7.92 2.77 7.97
CA GLY A 46 6.86 2.55 8.93
C GLY A 46 7.34 1.91 10.23
N LYS A 47 6.56 2.08 11.30
CA LYS A 47 6.83 1.52 12.64
C LYS A 47 5.68 0.60 13.06
N ASN A 48 5.99 -0.49 13.77
CA ASN A 48 5.00 -1.44 14.30
C ASN A 48 4.15 -2.02 13.14
N ALA A 49 2.82 -1.92 13.19
CA ALA A 49 1.94 -2.35 12.10
C ALA A 49 2.29 -1.67 10.75
N GLY A 50 2.76 -0.42 10.77
CA GLY A 50 3.24 0.26 9.57
C GLY A 50 4.55 -0.33 9.02
N GLY A 51 5.41 -0.87 9.89
CA GLY A 51 6.62 -1.58 9.46
C GLY A 51 6.28 -2.92 8.82
N ALA A 52 5.33 -3.66 9.39
CA ALA A 52 4.78 -4.87 8.75
C ALA A 52 4.12 -4.56 7.40
N SER A 53 3.39 -3.44 7.29
CA SER A 53 2.88 -2.94 6.00
C SER A 53 3.99 -2.72 4.97
N VAL A 54 5.12 -2.12 5.34
CA VAL A 54 6.27 -1.96 4.45
C VAL A 54 6.76 -3.32 3.95
N GLU A 55 6.92 -4.29 4.85
CA GLU A 55 7.35 -5.65 4.47
C GLU A 55 6.35 -6.32 3.51
N TYR A 56 5.03 -6.17 3.74
CA TYR A 56 4.02 -6.68 2.81
C TYR A 56 4.08 -6.02 1.43
N HIS A 57 4.42 -4.74 1.34
CA HIS A 57 4.60 -4.06 0.06
C HIS A 57 5.85 -4.53 -0.69
N MET A 58 6.92 -4.93 0.01
CA MET A 58 8.14 -5.45 -0.61
C MET A 58 7.91 -6.79 -1.34
N ILE A 59 6.94 -7.60 -0.89
CA ILE A 59 6.67 -8.93 -1.46
C ILE A 59 5.42 -8.98 -2.36
N SER A 60 4.58 -7.95 -2.32
CA SER A 60 3.31 -7.93 -3.05
C SER A 60 3.50 -7.45 -4.49
N PRO A 61 3.03 -8.20 -5.51
CA PRO A 61 3.06 -7.74 -6.89
C PRO A 61 2.12 -6.55 -7.16
N MET A 62 1.22 -6.22 -6.22
CA MET A 62 0.34 -5.05 -6.35
C MET A 62 1.05 -3.72 -6.11
N SER A 63 2.24 -3.77 -5.49
CA SER A 63 3.05 -2.62 -5.09
C SER A 63 4.30 -2.43 -5.94
N ALA A 64 4.54 -3.33 -6.90
CA ALA A 64 5.59 -3.22 -7.89
C ALA A 64 5.29 -2.13 -8.95
#